data_AF-A0A661RQ90-F1
#
_entry.id   AF-A0A661RQ90-F1
#
_cell.length_a   1.000
_cell.length_b   1.000
_cell.length_c   1.000
_cell.angle_alpha   90.00
_cell.angle_beta   90.00
_cell.angle_gamma   90.00
#
_symmetry.space_group_name_H-M   'P 1'
#
loop_
_entity.id
_entity.type
_entity.pdbx_description
1 polymer ?
#
loop_
_entity_poly.entity_id
_entity_poly.type
_entity_poly.pdbx_seq_one_letter_code
_entity_poly.pdbx_strand_id
1 'polypeptide(L)'
;MSIFERQTYLTPGVYREEVFLQPIPKLLTGVPVFLGFIKKRHFDLISDGFRLGKLSIPGLWLVRKKGEGDNDLAGTSDTSPWSFTLRSEFEEGFGALKPYGYLVHAVRGFFENGGSQCFVQVICVDDQSVAMAGALVEGLKTFNALNTIDLVCTPDIMWPYGPGNRQPDPAEVGRMQVEILKHCEELGDRFAILDSLPGVDEDGVLQQRLGLKGINGALYYPWIKVLNGPESASGFVPPCGHIAGIYARSDQRIGVHKAPANEVLEGVVDLEVSVDSNRQGRLNPAGINCLRAFPGRGIRVWGARTLSGDPVWIYVNVRRLFLTLGRWIECNMADVVFEPNDSSLWARIKLELTSYLNGLFEQGALKGNTPDAAFYVKCDDETNPNEVRDAGMVVTEIGLAPSVPGEFIIIRIIQSDSGISVTSSKKPVDVVPPVSKPPGQVSNETGVVRISHIEYSTPGSDVSGEHVLIQNQGTDTIDMSNWTLTDKASHVFRFPWFTLNHGALVRVWTKTGINTATDLYWGSGIAIWNNIGDTATLCDRVGNMVNSYKYLPHEKAT
;
A
#
# COMPACT_ATOMS: atom_id res chain seq x y z
N MET A 1 31.28 3.43 -23.24
CA MET A 1 32.25 3.22 -24.35
C MET A 1 31.45 3.17 -25.64
N SER A 2 31.61 4.16 -26.52
CA SER A 2 30.94 4.23 -27.82
C SER A 2 31.43 3.08 -28.71
N ILE A 3 30.55 2.13 -29.02
CA ILE A 3 30.80 1.13 -30.07
C ILE A 3 29.82 1.41 -31.21
N PHE A 4 30.09 2.49 -31.94
CA PHE A 4 29.64 2.62 -33.32
C PHE A 4 30.85 3.05 -34.13
N GLU A 5 31.69 2.08 -34.50
CA GLU A 5 32.52 2.25 -35.69
C GLU A 5 31.56 2.48 -36.86
N ARG A 6 31.57 3.68 -37.44
CA ARG A 6 30.81 3.94 -38.67
C ARG A 6 31.36 3.02 -39.75
N GLN A 7 30.60 2.00 -40.11
CA GLN A 7 30.93 1.14 -41.23
C GLN A 7 30.78 1.96 -42.52
N THR A 8 31.89 2.22 -43.21
CA THR A 8 31.90 3.03 -44.43
C THR A 8 31.42 2.17 -45.61
N TYR A 9 30.20 2.39 -46.07
CA TYR A 9 29.65 1.73 -47.25
C TYR A 9 30.22 2.36 -48.53
N LEU A 10 31.09 1.62 -49.23
CA LEU A 10 31.86 2.14 -50.36
C LEU A 10 31.19 1.95 -51.74
N THR A 11 30.06 1.25 -51.82
CA THR A 11 29.36 0.97 -53.09
C THR A 11 27.83 0.97 -52.91
N PRO A 12 27.02 1.29 -53.93
CA PRO A 12 25.57 1.14 -53.85
C PRO A 12 25.19 -0.36 -53.82
N GLY A 13 24.44 -0.79 -52.81
CA GLY A 13 23.99 -2.19 -52.66
C GLY A 13 23.05 -2.39 -51.47
N VAL A 14 22.52 -3.60 -51.31
CA VAL A 14 21.73 -4.01 -50.13
C VAL A 14 22.67 -4.69 -49.14
N TYR A 15 22.77 -4.15 -47.93
CA TYR A 15 23.60 -4.69 -46.85
C TYR A 15 22.69 -5.25 -45.75
N ARG A 16 23.08 -6.39 -45.19
CA ARG A 16 22.40 -7.03 -44.06
C ARG A 16 23.28 -6.87 -42.82
N GLU A 17 22.77 -6.18 -41.82
CA GLU A 17 23.33 -6.15 -40.47
C GLU A 17 22.48 -7.02 -39.54
N GLU A 18 23.13 -7.80 -38.69
CA GLU A 18 22.47 -8.51 -37.59
C GLU A 18 22.67 -7.72 -36.30
N VAL A 19 21.67 -6.93 -35.94
CA VAL A 19 21.66 -6.17 -34.69
C VAL A 19 21.05 -7.06 -33.61
N PHE A 20 21.88 -7.49 -32.66
CA PHE A 20 21.39 -8.12 -31.44
C PHE A 20 20.94 -7.03 -30.48
N LEU A 21 19.62 -6.83 -30.37
CA LEU A 21 19.06 -6.01 -29.30
C LEU A 21 19.44 -6.65 -27.96
N GLN A 22 20.24 -5.94 -27.16
CA GLN A 22 20.40 -6.30 -25.75
C GLN A 22 19.03 -6.12 -25.08
N PRO A 23 18.48 -7.15 -24.39
CA PRO A 23 17.24 -6.97 -23.65
C PRO A 23 17.44 -5.85 -22.62
N ILE A 24 16.47 -4.94 -22.52
CA ILE A 24 16.48 -3.90 -21.50
C ILE A 24 16.64 -4.60 -20.14
N PRO A 25 17.64 -4.23 -19.32
CA PRO A 25 17.82 -4.81 -18.00
C PRO A 25 16.51 -4.70 -17.22
N LYS A 26 15.87 -5.83 -16.93
CA LYS A 26 14.63 -5.84 -16.15
C LYS A 26 15.00 -5.59 -14.70
N LEU A 27 14.56 -4.45 -14.15
CA LEU A 27 14.71 -4.16 -12.73
C LEU A 27 14.05 -5.30 -11.93
N LEU A 28 14.81 -5.93 -11.04
CA LEU A 28 14.29 -7.00 -10.20
C LEU A 28 13.38 -6.39 -9.13
N THR A 29 12.17 -6.93 -8.98
CA THR A 29 11.19 -6.53 -7.97
C THR A 29 10.75 -7.74 -7.16
N GLY A 30 10.28 -7.48 -5.94
CA GLY A 30 9.95 -8.53 -4.98
C GLY A 30 11.17 -9.18 -4.33
N VAL A 31 12.26 -8.41 -4.16
CA VAL A 31 13.50 -8.80 -3.50
C VAL A 31 13.48 -8.28 -2.06
N PRO A 32 13.18 -9.14 -1.06
CA PRO A 32 13.20 -8.73 0.32
C PRO A 32 14.60 -8.76 0.93
N VAL A 33 14.82 -7.85 1.88
CA VAL A 33 15.71 -8.12 3.01
C VAL A 33 14.90 -8.65 4.19
N PHE A 34 15.39 -9.74 4.78
CA PHE A 34 14.92 -10.31 6.03
C PHE A 34 15.86 -9.93 7.16
N LEU A 35 15.37 -9.13 8.11
CA LEU A 35 16.10 -8.75 9.30
C LEU A 35 15.63 -9.60 10.49
N GLY A 36 16.56 -10.37 11.06
CA GLY A 36 16.33 -11.20 12.24
C GLY A 36 17.17 -10.79 13.43
N PHE A 37 16.85 -11.37 14.59
CA PHE A 37 17.60 -11.16 15.82
C PHE A 37 17.94 -12.49 16.49
N ILE A 38 19.02 -12.47 17.26
CA ILE A 38 19.36 -13.56 18.16
C ILE A 38 19.95 -13.02 19.45
N LYS A 39 19.61 -13.64 20.59
CA LYS A 39 20.22 -13.33 21.88
C LYS A 39 21.61 -13.95 21.99
N LYS A 40 22.54 -13.27 22.66
CA LYS A 40 23.95 -13.68 22.77
C LYS A 40 24.09 -15.10 23.32
N ARG A 41 23.36 -15.46 24.40
CA ARG A 41 23.35 -16.84 24.92
C ARG A 41 22.92 -17.89 23.91
N HIS A 42 22.00 -17.56 22.99
CA HIS A 42 21.55 -18.49 21.96
C HIS A 42 22.56 -18.58 20.82
N PHE A 43 23.17 -17.46 20.43
CA PHE A 43 24.27 -17.45 19.46
C PHE A 43 25.42 -18.35 19.91
N ASP A 44 25.78 -18.31 21.20
CA ASP A 44 26.88 -19.11 21.73
C ASP A 44 26.64 -20.62 21.58
N LEU A 45 25.38 -21.07 21.60
CA LEU A 45 24.97 -22.47 21.37
C LEU A 45 25.10 -22.93 19.92
N ILE A 46 25.14 -21.99 18.96
CA ILE A 46 25.22 -22.27 17.53
C ILE A 46 26.43 -21.59 16.88
N SER A 47 27.41 -21.18 17.67
CA SER A 47 28.55 -20.40 17.19
C SER A 47 29.50 -21.19 16.29
N ASP A 48 29.35 -22.51 16.25
CA ASP A 48 29.98 -23.37 15.26
C ASP A 48 29.44 -23.02 13.87
N GLY A 49 30.31 -22.51 12.98
CA GLY A 49 29.94 -22.00 11.66
C GLY A 49 29.67 -20.49 11.59
N PHE A 50 29.55 -19.79 12.73
CA PHE A 50 29.36 -18.34 12.77
C PHE A 50 30.41 -17.59 13.59
N ARG A 51 30.52 -16.28 13.35
CA ARG A 51 31.29 -15.32 14.13
C ARG A 51 30.49 -14.04 14.30
N LEU A 52 30.89 -13.21 15.26
CA LEU A 52 30.31 -11.88 15.45
C LEU A 52 31.15 -10.82 14.73
N GLY A 53 30.49 -10.04 13.87
CA GLY A 53 31.01 -8.80 13.29
C GLY A 53 30.72 -7.60 14.20
N LYS A 54 31.56 -6.57 14.14
CA LYS A 54 31.38 -5.36 14.95
C LYS A 54 30.28 -4.47 14.37
N LEU A 55 29.40 -3.95 15.24
CA LEU A 55 28.61 -2.75 14.99
C LEU A 55 29.21 -1.56 15.76
N SER A 56 28.80 -0.36 15.38
CA SER A 56 29.18 0.90 16.05
C SER A 56 28.71 0.97 17.50
N ILE A 57 27.63 0.26 17.85
CA ILE A 57 27.01 0.29 19.19
C ILE A 57 27.49 -0.89 20.05
N PRO A 58 28.01 -0.65 21.27
CA PRO A 58 28.34 -1.73 22.22
C PRO A 58 27.12 -2.60 22.57
N GLY A 59 27.31 -3.92 22.64
CA GLY A 59 26.23 -4.87 22.94
C GLY A 59 25.40 -5.30 21.74
N LEU A 60 25.72 -4.80 20.54
CA LEU A 60 25.14 -5.22 19.26
C LEU A 60 26.22 -5.74 18.32
N TRP A 61 25.92 -6.83 17.63
CA TRP A 61 26.83 -7.45 16.67
C TRP A 61 26.09 -7.98 15.46
N LEU A 62 26.80 -8.08 14.33
CA LEU A 62 26.29 -8.77 13.15
C LEU A 62 26.64 -10.25 13.25
N VAL A 63 25.68 -11.14 13.01
CA VAL A 63 26.02 -12.56 12.84
C VAL A 63 26.59 -12.76 11.45
N ARG A 64 27.78 -13.36 11.38
CA ARG A 64 28.53 -13.61 10.14
C ARG A 64 28.85 -15.08 10.02
N LYS A 65 28.76 -15.67 8.82
CA LYS A 65 29.30 -17.02 8.57
C LYS A 65 30.84 -16.99 8.72
N LYS A 66 31.43 -18.05 9.26
CA LYS A 66 32.88 -18.30 9.16
C LYS A 66 33.17 -18.68 7.69
N GLY A 67 34.17 -18.07 7.06
CA GLY A 67 34.54 -18.39 5.66
C GLY A 67 35.38 -19.66 5.56
N GLU A 68 35.35 -20.35 4.42
CA GLU A 68 36.41 -21.29 4.03
C GLU A 68 37.56 -20.50 3.39
N GLY A 69 38.75 -20.52 4.00
CA GLY A 69 39.87 -19.66 3.61
C GLY A 69 40.28 -18.73 4.73
N ASP A 70 40.89 -19.32 5.75
CA ASP A 70 41.09 -18.75 7.08
C ASP A 70 42.33 -17.85 7.16
N ASN A 71 42.37 -16.75 6.40
CA ASN A 71 43.44 -15.75 6.54
C ASN A 71 43.06 -14.28 6.24
N ASP A 72 41.78 -13.92 6.18
CA ASP A 72 41.39 -12.49 6.18
C ASP A 72 40.36 -12.14 7.28
N LEU A 73 40.96 -11.66 8.37
CA LEU A 73 40.48 -10.59 9.24
C LEU A 73 39.32 -10.92 10.20
N ALA A 74 39.68 -11.08 11.47
CA ALA A 74 38.98 -10.38 12.53
C ALA A 74 39.00 -8.87 12.21
N GLY A 75 37.90 -8.33 11.69
CA GLY A 75 37.82 -6.91 11.31
C GLY A 75 37.23 -6.59 9.94
N THR A 76 36.40 -7.44 9.34
CA THR A 76 35.68 -7.07 8.11
C THR A 76 34.77 -5.87 8.39
N SER A 77 35.03 -4.74 7.73
CA SER A 77 34.15 -3.56 7.72
C SER A 77 32.87 -3.79 6.93
N ASP A 78 32.75 -4.93 6.24
CA ASP A 78 31.57 -5.28 5.46
C ASP A 78 30.37 -5.48 6.39
N THR A 79 29.44 -4.54 6.33
CA THR A 79 28.14 -4.56 7.01
C THR A 79 27.04 -5.16 6.15
N SER A 80 27.31 -5.53 4.90
CA SER A 80 26.27 -5.93 3.93
C SER A 80 25.54 -7.21 4.34
N PRO A 81 24.21 -7.28 4.11
CA PRO A 81 23.44 -8.52 4.22
C PRO A 81 23.92 -9.63 3.28
N TRP A 82 23.60 -10.87 3.64
CA TRP A 82 23.90 -12.05 2.82
C TRP A 82 22.84 -12.26 1.75
N SER A 83 23.24 -12.36 0.49
CA SER A 83 22.36 -12.69 -0.63
C SER A 83 22.16 -14.19 -0.72
N PHE A 84 20.93 -14.63 -0.91
CA PHE A 84 20.56 -16.02 -1.16
C PHE A 84 19.66 -16.10 -2.38
N THR A 85 19.95 -17.06 -3.26
CA THR A 85 19.10 -17.39 -4.42
C THR A 85 18.49 -18.79 -4.33
N LEU A 86 19.02 -19.63 -3.42
CA LEU A 86 18.56 -20.99 -3.20
C LEU A 86 18.19 -21.22 -1.74
N ARG A 87 17.05 -21.88 -1.53
CA ARG A 87 16.59 -22.27 -0.19
C ARG A 87 17.59 -23.16 0.53
N SER A 88 18.19 -24.12 -0.18
CA SER A 88 19.15 -25.08 0.41
C SER A 88 20.41 -24.39 0.91
N GLU A 89 20.92 -23.41 0.18
CA GLU A 89 22.08 -22.60 0.58
C GLU A 89 21.78 -21.81 1.86
N PHE A 90 20.60 -21.21 1.93
CA PHE A 90 20.14 -20.54 3.16
C PHE A 90 19.98 -21.53 4.32
N GLU A 91 19.35 -22.68 4.11
CA GLU A 91 19.12 -23.68 5.17
C GLU A 91 20.45 -24.27 5.68
N GLU A 92 21.43 -24.49 4.80
CA GLU A 92 22.78 -24.90 5.19
C GLU A 92 23.51 -23.81 5.97
N GLY A 93 23.37 -22.56 5.55
CA GLY A 93 24.07 -21.43 6.17
C GLY A 93 23.45 -20.91 7.47
N PHE A 94 22.12 -20.89 7.59
CA PHE A 94 21.36 -20.20 8.63
C PHE A 94 20.32 -21.09 9.33
N GLY A 95 20.20 -22.38 8.96
CA GLY A 95 19.22 -23.31 9.52
C GLY A 95 19.35 -23.53 11.04
N ALA A 96 20.55 -23.38 11.61
CA ALA A 96 20.79 -23.47 13.05
C ALA A 96 20.05 -22.40 13.87
N LEU A 97 19.61 -21.29 13.25
CA LEU A 97 18.83 -20.24 13.91
C LEU A 97 17.37 -20.63 14.15
N LYS A 98 16.88 -21.71 13.52
CA LYS A 98 15.47 -22.12 13.54
C LYS A 98 14.84 -22.17 14.95
N PRO A 99 15.53 -22.64 16.02
CA PRO A 99 14.93 -22.70 17.36
C PRO A 99 14.78 -21.33 18.05
N TYR A 100 15.40 -20.28 17.52
CA TYR A 100 15.63 -19.02 18.24
C TYR A 100 14.93 -17.80 17.61
N GLY A 101 14.06 -18.01 16.62
CA GLY A 101 13.39 -16.94 15.90
C GLY A 101 12.42 -17.46 14.84
N TYR A 102 11.75 -16.53 14.17
CA TYR A 102 10.90 -16.75 13.01
C TYR A 102 11.62 -16.54 11.67
N LEU A 103 12.82 -15.96 11.66
CA LEU A 103 13.61 -15.67 10.46
C LEU A 103 13.71 -16.85 9.49
N VAL A 104 14.16 -18.01 9.98
CA VAL A 104 14.35 -19.20 9.14
C VAL A 104 13.02 -19.65 8.53
N HIS A 105 11.93 -19.55 9.29
CA HIS A 105 10.60 -19.92 8.81
C HIS A 105 10.06 -18.92 7.77
N ALA A 106 10.32 -17.63 7.94
CA ALA A 106 9.93 -16.59 6.99
C ALA A 106 10.68 -16.73 5.66
N VAL A 107 12.01 -16.91 5.70
CA VAL A 107 12.82 -17.11 4.49
C VAL A 107 12.44 -18.41 3.77
N ARG A 108 12.16 -19.50 4.52
CA ARG A 108 11.65 -20.72 3.91
C ARG A 108 10.31 -20.48 3.19
N GLY A 109 9.38 -19.80 3.86
CA GLY A 109 8.09 -19.43 3.30
C GLY A 109 8.19 -18.55 2.05
N PHE A 110 9.18 -17.67 1.98
CA PHE A 110 9.49 -16.85 0.81
C PHE A 110 9.83 -17.72 -0.41
N PHE A 111 10.79 -18.63 -0.28
CA PHE A 111 11.15 -19.53 -1.38
C PHE A 111 10.01 -20.49 -1.75
N GLU A 112 9.29 -21.02 -0.77
CA GLU A 112 8.11 -21.88 -1.01
C GLU A 112 7.00 -21.16 -1.78
N ASN A 113 6.89 -19.84 -1.63
CA ASN A 113 5.87 -19.04 -2.31
C ASN A 113 6.34 -18.41 -3.63
N GLY A 114 7.51 -18.78 -4.15
CA GLY A 114 8.01 -18.34 -5.46
C GLY A 114 8.99 -17.18 -5.43
N GLY A 115 9.57 -16.88 -4.25
CA GLY A 115 10.72 -16.00 -4.12
C GLY A 115 11.96 -16.59 -4.80
N SER A 116 12.75 -15.73 -5.46
CA SER A 116 13.94 -16.15 -6.22
C SER A 116 15.26 -15.58 -5.68
N GLN A 117 15.22 -14.43 -5.01
CA GLN A 117 16.38 -13.82 -4.39
C GLN A 117 15.95 -13.05 -3.15
N CYS A 118 16.68 -13.22 -2.05
CA CYS A 118 16.50 -12.42 -0.85
C CYS A 118 17.85 -12.10 -0.20
N PHE A 119 17.83 -11.09 0.66
CA PHE A 119 18.94 -10.74 1.51
C PHE A 119 18.60 -11.06 2.97
N VAL A 120 19.57 -11.49 3.75
CA VAL A 120 19.39 -11.81 5.17
C VAL A 120 20.41 -11.04 6.00
N GLN A 121 19.89 -10.34 7.00
CA GLN A 121 20.67 -9.66 8.01
C GLN A 121 20.25 -10.17 9.39
N VAL A 122 21.22 -10.52 10.23
CA VAL A 122 20.94 -10.99 11.60
C VAL A 122 21.73 -10.17 12.60
N ILE A 123 21.03 -9.64 13.59
CA ILE A 123 21.60 -8.85 14.68
C ILE A 123 21.66 -9.73 15.93
N CYS A 124 22.87 -9.99 16.41
CA CYS A 124 23.07 -10.56 17.73
C CYS A 124 22.98 -9.43 18.77
N VAL A 125 22.16 -9.65 19.78
CA VAL A 125 21.86 -8.67 20.83
C VAL A 125 22.25 -9.25 22.18
N ASP A 126 22.83 -8.43 23.05
CA ASP A 126 23.09 -8.80 24.45
C ASP A 126 21.82 -9.34 25.14
N ASP A 127 22.01 -10.32 26.02
CA ASP A 127 20.94 -10.95 26.78
C ASP A 127 20.23 -9.95 27.70
N GLN A 128 20.98 -8.99 28.25
CA GLN A 128 20.44 -7.94 29.13
C GLN A 128 19.81 -6.78 28.36
N SER A 129 19.99 -6.73 27.03
CA SER A 129 19.42 -5.64 26.24
C SER A 129 17.90 -5.76 26.16
N VAL A 130 17.24 -4.68 26.55
CA VAL A 130 15.80 -4.46 26.44
C VAL A 130 15.44 -3.46 25.33
N ALA A 131 16.44 -2.89 24.65
CA ALA A 131 16.25 -1.87 23.61
C ALA A 131 16.25 -2.48 22.21
N MET A 132 15.25 -3.33 21.92
CA MET A 132 15.17 -4.04 20.64
C MET A 132 14.91 -3.08 19.47
N ALA A 133 14.12 -2.02 19.68
CA ALA A 133 13.92 -0.97 18.69
C ALA A 133 15.23 -0.28 18.28
N GLY A 134 16.14 -0.03 19.23
CA GLY A 134 17.45 0.54 18.91
C GLY A 134 18.31 -0.43 18.08
N ALA A 135 18.30 -1.72 18.43
CA ALA A 135 19.00 -2.76 17.68
C ALA A 135 18.45 -2.91 16.25
N LEU A 136 17.13 -2.81 16.09
CA LEU A 136 16.47 -2.81 14.79
C LEU A 136 16.96 -1.66 13.93
N VAL A 137 16.94 -0.43 14.44
CA VAL A 137 17.35 0.77 13.70
C VAL A 137 18.79 0.64 13.19
N GLU A 138 19.71 0.11 14.01
CA GLU A 138 21.07 -0.18 13.53
C GLU A 138 21.11 -1.29 12.48
N GLY A 139 20.31 -2.34 12.63
CA GLY A 139 20.16 -3.38 11.63
C GLY A 139 19.67 -2.86 10.29
N LEU A 140 18.67 -1.97 10.29
CA LEU A 140 18.13 -1.33 9.08
C LEU A 140 19.21 -0.54 8.32
N LYS A 141 20.08 0.19 9.05
CA LYS A 141 21.17 0.98 8.45
C LYS A 141 22.17 0.14 7.65
N THR A 142 22.34 -1.14 7.98
CA THR A 142 23.32 -2.01 7.31
C THR A 142 23.03 -2.25 5.83
N PHE A 143 21.81 -1.97 5.38
CA PHE A 143 21.37 -2.16 4.00
C PHE A 143 20.75 -0.91 3.37
N ASN A 144 21.08 0.28 3.90
CA ASN A 144 20.68 1.54 3.27
C ASN A 144 21.19 1.63 1.83
N ALA A 145 22.45 1.27 1.59
CA ALA A 145 23.10 1.37 0.28
C ALA A 145 22.71 0.25 -0.70
N LEU A 146 21.94 -0.75 -0.29
CA LEU A 146 21.48 -1.80 -1.19
C LEU A 146 20.27 -1.32 -1.99
N ASN A 147 20.49 -1.00 -3.26
CA ASN A 147 19.44 -0.62 -4.22
C ASN A 147 18.71 -1.83 -4.84
N THR A 148 19.24 -3.05 -4.66
CA THR A 148 18.68 -4.28 -5.23
C THR A 148 17.40 -4.72 -4.51
N ILE A 149 17.25 -4.36 -3.23
CA ILE A 149 16.07 -4.70 -2.42
C ILE A 149 14.93 -3.71 -2.67
N ASP A 150 13.69 -4.19 -2.59
CA ASP A 150 12.47 -3.36 -2.63
C ASP A 150 11.46 -3.75 -1.56
N LEU A 151 11.74 -4.77 -0.75
CA LEU A 151 10.88 -5.21 0.34
C LEU A 151 11.67 -5.32 1.65
N VAL A 152 11.01 -5.03 2.77
CA VAL A 152 11.58 -5.19 4.12
C VAL A 152 10.67 -6.09 4.95
N CYS A 153 11.23 -7.17 5.48
CA CYS A 153 10.56 -8.12 6.36
C CYS A 153 11.37 -8.29 7.65
N THR A 154 10.72 -8.24 8.82
CA THR A 154 11.42 -8.33 10.11
C THR A 154 10.70 -9.33 11.04
N PRO A 155 10.63 -10.62 10.66
CA PRO A 155 9.76 -11.60 11.32
C PRO A 155 10.04 -11.75 12.82
N ASP A 156 11.30 -11.58 13.22
CA ASP A 156 11.77 -11.77 14.59
C ASP A 156 11.37 -10.66 15.55
N ILE A 157 10.81 -9.53 15.07
CA ILE A 157 10.23 -8.52 15.98
C ILE A 157 9.06 -9.09 16.78
N MET A 158 8.45 -10.16 16.28
CA MET A 158 7.35 -10.87 16.92
C MET A 158 7.80 -11.95 17.92
N TRP A 159 9.11 -12.14 18.10
CA TRP A 159 9.63 -13.13 19.04
C TRP A 159 9.54 -12.61 20.49
N PRO A 160 9.12 -13.45 21.46
CA PRO A 160 9.03 -13.04 22.86
C PRO A 160 10.42 -12.98 23.52
N TYR A 161 11.09 -11.83 23.45
CA TYR A 161 12.43 -11.66 24.04
C TYR A 161 12.45 -11.53 25.58
N GLY A 162 11.31 -11.23 26.21
CA GLY A 162 11.23 -11.02 27.66
C GLY A 162 11.35 -12.32 28.46
N PRO A 163 11.98 -12.30 29.66
CA PRO A 163 12.16 -13.49 30.48
C PRO A 163 10.79 -14.05 30.94
N GLY A 164 10.51 -15.31 30.59
CA GLY A 164 9.24 -15.97 30.93
C GLY A 164 8.05 -15.57 30.05
N ASN A 165 8.25 -14.71 29.05
CA ASN A 165 7.19 -14.26 28.17
C ASN A 165 6.80 -15.37 27.17
N ARG A 166 5.49 -15.51 26.95
CA ARG A 166 4.92 -16.35 25.88
C ARG A 166 4.52 -15.56 24.64
N GLN A 167 4.49 -14.23 24.74
CA GLN A 167 4.10 -13.30 23.67
C GLN A 167 5.05 -12.09 23.64
N PRO A 168 5.25 -11.47 22.46
CA PRO A 168 6.03 -10.23 22.35
C PRO A 168 5.32 -9.07 23.06
N ASP A 169 6.08 -8.07 23.50
CA ASP A 169 5.53 -6.82 24.06
C ASP A 169 4.89 -6.00 22.93
N PRO A 170 3.55 -5.77 22.94
CA PRO A 170 2.86 -5.00 21.91
C PRO A 170 3.42 -3.59 21.69
N ALA A 171 3.86 -2.92 22.76
CA ALA A 171 4.35 -1.55 22.67
C ALA A 171 5.73 -1.48 21.99
N GLU A 172 6.62 -2.43 22.31
CA GLU A 172 7.93 -2.53 21.68
C GLU A 172 7.83 -2.98 20.21
N VAL A 173 6.92 -3.92 19.91
CA VAL A 173 6.59 -4.28 18.51
C VAL A 173 6.09 -3.07 17.73
N GLY A 174 5.14 -2.31 18.28
CA GLY A 174 4.63 -1.10 17.65
C GLY A 174 5.73 -0.08 17.34
N ARG A 175 6.64 0.17 18.28
CA ARG A 175 7.83 1.03 18.05
C ARG A 175 8.69 0.52 16.89
N MET A 176 9.01 -0.77 16.90
CA MET A 176 9.80 -1.41 15.84
C MET A 176 9.14 -1.30 14.46
N GLN A 177 7.84 -1.53 14.37
CA GLN A 177 7.09 -1.39 13.13
C GLN A 177 7.09 0.05 12.60
N VAL A 178 7.00 1.05 13.48
CA VAL A 178 7.13 2.46 13.10
C VAL A 178 8.52 2.77 12.54
N GLU A 179 9.60 2.26 13.14
CA GLU A 179 10.97 2.46 12.63
C GLU A 179 11.19 1.81 11.25
N ILE A 180 10.58 0.65 10.99
CA ILE A 180 10.62 0.01 9.66
C ILE A 180 9.92 0.87 8.62
N LEU A 181 8.74 1.39 8.94
CA LEU A 181 7.98 2.28 8.05
C LEU A 181 8.76 3.56 7.77
N LYS A 182 9.36 4.15 8.79
CA LYS A 182 10.22 5.33 8.66
C LYS A 182 11.40 5.07 7.74
N HIS A 183 12.11 3.96 7.91
CA HIS A 183 13.19 3.56 7.02
C HIS A 183 12.74 3.42 5.55
N CYS A 184 11.57 2.81 5.32
CA CYS A 184 11.02 2.67 3.98
C CYS A 184 10.57 4.00 3.36
N GLU A 185 10.08 4.93 4.18
CA GLU A 185 9.73 6.29 3.75
C GLU A 185 10.97 7.12 3.41
N GLU A 186 12.00 7.09 4.28
CA GLU A 186 13.22 7.88 4.13
C GLU A 186 14.04 7.49 2.89
N LEU A 187 14.10 6.20 2.56
CA LEU A 187 14.85 5.73 1.38
C LEU A 187 14.04 5.76 0.09
N GLY A 188 12.70 5.77 0.18
CA GLY A 188 11.83 6.01 -0.97
C GLY A 188 11.83 4.92 -2.07
N ASP A 189 12.52 3.80 -1.86
CA ASP A 189 12.73 2.73 -2.84
C ASP A 189 12.25 1.35 -2.36
N ARG A 190 11.74 1.23 -1.13
CA ARG A 190 11.38 -0.06 -0.50
C ARG A 190 10.05 -0.02 0.23
N PHE A 191 9.46 -1.19 0.42
CA PHE A 191 8.12 -1.36 0.99
C PHE A 191 8.11 -2.38 2.14
N ALA A 192 7.53 -1.98 3.28
CA ALA A 192 7.44 -2.84 4.46
C ALA A 192 6.29 -3.85 4.37
N ILE A 193 6.59 -5.12 4.66
CA ILE A 193 5.58 -6.15 4.89
C ILE A 193 5.55 -6.43 6.38
N LEU A 194 4.50 -5.97 7.05
CA LEU A 194 4.33 -6.03 8.49
C LEU A 194 3.34 -7.13 8.89
N ASP A 195 3.59 -7.73 10.05
CA ASP A 195 2.75 -8.77 10.63
C ASP A 195 1.88 -8.23 11.77
N SER A 196 0.71 -8.82 11.97
CA SER A 196 -0.06 -8.60 13.20
C SER A 196 0.68 -9.19 14.41
N LEU A 197 0.35 -8.73 15.61
CA LEU A 197 0.71 -9.43 16.85
C LEU A 197 0.12 -10.86 16.83
N PRO A 198 0.78 -11.85 17.47
CA PRO A 198 0.26 -13.21 17.56
C PRO A 198 -0.91 -13.29 18.54
N GLY A 199 -1.89 -14.15 18.23
CA GLY A 199 -2.99 -14.50 19.12
C GLY A 199 -4.02 -13.39 19.35
N VAL A 200 -3.98 -12.32 18.56
CA VAL A 200 -4.94 -11.22 18.67
C VAL A 200 -6.20 -11.48 17.86
N ASP A 201 -7.33 -11.01 18.38
CA ASP A 201 -8.60 -10.94 17.67
C ASP A 201 -8.68 -9.67 16.80
N GLU A 202 -9.85 -9.43 16.21
CA GLU A 202 -10.11 -8.28 15.36
C GLU A 202 -9.87 -6.94 16.07
N ASP A 203 -10.26 -6.83 17.34
CA ASP A 203 -10.08 -5.60 18.10
C ASP A 203 -8.61 -5.38 18.41
N GLY A 204 -7.87 -6.42 18.77
CA GLY A 204 -6.42 -6.35 19.00
C GLY A 204 -5.63 -5.91 17.76
N VAL A 205 -5.91 -6.49 16.58
CA VAL A 205 -5.24 -6.06 15.34
C VAL A 205 -5.66 -4.66 14.90
N LEU A 206 -6.92 -4.25 15.15
CA LEU A 206 -7.36 -2.88 14.93
C LEU A 206 -6.62 -1.89 15.84
N GLN A 207 -6.41 -2.22 17.11
CA GLN A 207 -5.62 -1.39 18.03
C GLN A 207 -4.17 -1.26 17.57
N GLN A 208 -3.54 -2.37 17.15
CA GLN A 208 -2.19 -2.30 16.55
C GLN A 208 -2.17 -1.39 15.32
N ARG A 209 -3.17 -1.53 14.43
CA ARG A 209 -3.27 -0.77 13.20
C ARG A 209 -3.36 0.75 13.43
N LEU A 210 -3.99 1.22 14.50
CA LEU A 210 -4.09 2.65 14.84
C LEU A 210 -2.72 3.31 15.06
N GLY A 211 -1.74 2.54 15.54
CA GLY A 211 -0.37 3.01 15.78
C GLY A 211 0.51 3.07 14.52
N LEU A 212 0.05 2.53 13.40
CA LEU A 212 0.82 2.44 12.16
C LEU A 212 0.31 3.43 11.11
N LYS A 213 1.21 4.19 10.48
CA LYS A 213 0.87 5.11 9.39
C LYS A 213 1.98 5.10 8.35
N GLY A 214 1.61 5.20 7.08
CA GLY A 214 2.58 5.31 5.99
C GLY A 214 2.03 4.76 4.69
N ILE A 215 2.60 5.21 3.57
CA ILE A 215 2.25 4.70 2.24
C ILE A 215 3.12 3.52 1.83
N ASN A 216 4.35 3.41 2.36
CA ASN A 216 5.33 2.38 2.04
C ASN A 216 5.25 1.14 2.95
N GLY A 217 4.05 0.73 3.35
CA GLY A 217 3.88 -0.50 4.13
C GLY A 217 2.47 -1.08 4.13
N ALA A 218 2.36 -2.36 4.44
CA ALA A 218 1.11 -3.10 4.56
C ALA A 218 1.14 -4.06 5.75
N LEU A 219 0.02 -4.16 6.48
CA LEU A 219 -0.15 -5.07 7.62
C LEU A 219 -0.94 -6.31 7.20
N TYR A 220 -0.46 -7.48 7.56
CA TYR A 220 -1.07 -8.78 7.26
C TYR A 220 -1.53 -9.52 8.52
N TYR A 221 -2.73 -10.08 8.46
CA TYR A 221 -3.41 -10.77 9.55
C TYR A 221 -4.23 -11.95 9.00
N PRO A 222 -4.38 -13.08 9.70
CA PRO A 222 -3.71 -13.48 10.94
C PRO A 222 -2.41 -14.23 10.68
N TRP A 223 -1.82 -14.80 11.73
CA TRP A 223 -0.68 -15.71 11.63
C TRP A 223 -1.05 -17.00 10.90
N ILE A 224 -0.04 -17.66 10.36
CA ILE A 224 -0.18 -18.86 9.54
C ILE A 224 0.50 -20.04 10.22
N LYS A 225 -0.10 -21.22 10.13
CA LYS A 225 0.48 -22.47 10.60
C LYS A 225 1.23 -23.15 9.47
N VAL A 226 2.49 -23.51 9.71
CA VAL A 226 3.33 -24.18 8.72
C VAL A 226 3.81 -25.53 9.21
N LEU A 227 4.08 -26.44 8.28
CA LEU A 227 4.75 -27.69 8.62
C LEU A 227 6.16 -27.39 9.16
N ASN A 228 6.59 -28.11 10.19
CA ASN A 228 7.88 -27.91 10.85
C ASN A 228 8.10 -26.47 11.34
N GLY A 229 7.04 -25.77 11.74
CA GLY A 229 7.12 -24.49 12.45
C GLY A 229 7.69 -24.65 13.86
N PRO A 230 7.93 -23.54 14.58
CA PRO A 230 8.54 -23.61 15.91
C PRO A 230 7.55 -24.21 16.92
N GLU A 231 8.00 -25.24 17.66
CA GLU A 231 7.17 -25.93 18.66
C GLU A 231 6.68 -24.99 19.75
N SER A 232 7.52 -24.03 20.15
CA SER A 232 7.20 -22.98 21.13
C SER A 232 6.00 -22.12 20.74
N ALA A 233 5.68 -22.01 19.45
CA ALA A 233 4.54 -21.28 18.93
C ALA A 233 3.49 -22.21 18.28
N SER A 234 3.48 -23.51 18.63
CA SER A 234 2.54 -24.49 18.07
C SER A 234 2.54 -24.56 16.53
N GLY A 235 3.68 -24.24 15.90
CA GLY A 235 3.85 -24.22 14.45
C GLY A 235 3.34 -22.94 13.75
N PHE A 236 2.85 -21.95 14.49
CA PHE A 236 2.46 -20.65 13.93
C PHE A 236 3.67 -19.75 13.71
N VAL A 237 3.65 -19.00 12.61
CA VAL A 237 4.69 -18.06 12.22
C VAL A 237 4.07 -16.78 11.63
N PRO A 238 4.77 -15.64 11.72
CA PRO A 238 4.35 -14.42 11.03
C PRO A 238 4.33 -14.61 9.51
N PRO A 239 3.33 -14.06 8.79
CA PRO A 239 3.18 -14.30 7.35
C PRO A 239 4.15 -13.55 6.43
N CYS A 240 4.87 -12.52 6.89
CA CYS A 240 5.63 -11.61 6.01
C CYS A 240 6.52 -12.30 4.98
N GLY A 241 7.21 -13.39 5.34
CA GLY A 241 8.02 -14.15 4.40
C GLY A 241 7.23 -14.81 3.27
N HIS A 242 6.07 -15.39 3.58
CA HIS A 242 5.19 -16.00 2.58
C HIS A 242 4.59 -14.94 1.66
N ILE A 243 4.22 -13.78 2.24
CA ILE A 243 3.73 -12.64 1.48
C ILE A 243 4.80 -12.05 0.57
N ALA A 244 6.04 -11.92 1.04
CA ALA A 244 7.16 -11.49 0.19
C ALA A 244 7.37 -12.44 -0.99
N GLY A 245 7.24 -13.76 -0.77
CA GLY A 245 7.29 -14.75 -1.85
C GLY A 245 6.16 -14.57 -2.86
N ILE A 246 4.94 -14.28 -2.37
CA ILE A 246 3.80 -13.96 -3.23
C ILE A 246 4.02 -12.67 -4.02
N TYR A 247 4.60 -11.63 -3.43
CA TYR A 247 4.96 -10.40 -4.15
C TYR A 247 5.94 -10.73 -5.28
N ALA A 248 7.04 -11.44 -4.98
CA ALA A 248 8.03 -11.86 -5.96
C ALA A 248 7.40 -12.67 -7.11
N ARG A 249 6.60 -13.69 -6.77
CA ARG A 249 5.90 -14.54 -7.74
C ARG A 249 4.92 -13.76 -8.61
N SER A 250 4.15 -12.86 -8.01
CA SER A 250 3.16 -12.03 -8.69
C SER A 250 3.83 -11.07 -9.67
N ASP A 251 4.90 -10.43 -9.24
CA ASP A 251 5.69 -9.51 -10.05
C ASP A 251 6.38 -10.19 -11.22
N GLN A 252 6.94 -11.39 -11.02
CA GLN A 252 7.57 -12.17 -12.10
C GLN A 252 6.56 -12.62 -13.16
N ARG A 253 5.34 -12.98 -12.75
CA ARG A 253 4.30 -13.51 -13.66
C ARG A 253 3.58 -12.41 -14.45
N ILE A 254 3.29 -11.28 -13.83
CA ILE A 254 2.44 -10.23 -14.42
C ILE A 254 3.15 -8.88 -14.35
N GLY A 255 3.69 -8.55 -13.18
CA GLY A 255 4.35 -7.27 -12.93
C GLY A 255 3.85 -6.62 -11.65
N VAL A 256 4.62 -5.65 -11.14
CA VAL A 256 4.37 -4.97 -9.86
C VAL A 256 3.00 -4.28 -9.78
N HIS A 257 2.43 -3.95 -10.94
CA HIS A 257 1.13 -3.29 -11.07
C HIS A 257 -0.05 -4.22 -10.75
N LYS A 258 0.14 -5.54 -10.68
CA LYS A 258 -0.92 -6.48 -10.28
C LYS A 258 -0.98 -6.57 -8.76
N ALA A 259 -2.18 -6.40 -8.21
CA ALA A 259 -2.43 -6.56 -6.78
C ALA A 259 -2.03 -7.98 -6.29
N PRO A 260 -1.16 -8.13 -5.28
CA PRO A 260 -0.74 -9.42 -4.74
C PRO A 260 -1.81 -10.07 -3.83
N ALA A 261 -3.09 -9.97 -4.22
CA ALA A 261 -4.24 -10.58 -3.57
C ALA A 261 -4.87 -11.69 -4.44
N ASN A 262 -5.77 -12.47 -3.85
CA ASN A 262 -6.36 -13.70 -4.41
C ASN A 262 -5.32 -14.78 -4.78
N GLU A 263 -4.12 -14.65 -4.22
CA GLU A 263 -3.01 -15.58 -4.37
C GLU A 263 -3.07 -16.67 -3.30
N VAL A 264 -2.77 -17.92 -3.67
CA VAL A 264 -2.68 -19.04 -2.72
C VAL A 264 -1.37 -18.94 -1.94
N LEU A 265 -1.42 -19.17 -0.63
CA LEU A 265 -0.25 -19.37 0.20
C LEU A 265 0.18 -20.84 0.16
N GLU A 266 1.36 -21.08 -0.36
CA GLU A 266 1.99 -22.40 -0.40
C GLU A 266 2.67 -22.70 0.94
N GLY A 267 2.70 -23.98 1.33
CA GLY A 267 3.34 -24.43 2.58
C GLY A 267 2.56 -24.14 3.88
N VAL A 268 1.35 -23.58 3.75
CA VAL A 268 0.48 -23.22 4.88
C VAL A 268 -0.58 -24.28 5.12
N VAL A 269 -0.72 -24.71 6.37
CA VAL A 269 -1.64 -25.76 6.82
C VAL A 269 -2.94 -25.15 7.36
N ASP A 270 -2.83 -24.06 8.12
CA ASP A 270 -3.99 -23.45 8.79
C ASP A 270 -3.74 -21.96 9.09
N LEU A 271 -4.79 -21.26 9.55
CA LEU A 271 -4.73 -19.89 10.06
C LEU A 271 -4.90 -19.89 11.58
N GLU A 272 -4.22 -18.97 12.27
CA GLU A 272 -4.38 -18.80 13.72
C GLU A 272 -5.82 -18.42 14.08
N VAL A 273 -6.44 -17.60 13.24
CA VAL A 273 -7.84 -17.17 13.37
C VAL A 273 -8.55 -17.35 12.04
N SER A 274 -9.75 -17.94 12.06
CA SER A 274 -10.58 -17.99 10.85
C SER A 274 -11.24 -16.64 10.60
N VAL A 275 -10.90 -16.00 9.49
CA VAL A 275 -11.48 -14.71 9.08
C VAL A 275 -12.58 -14.92 8.04
N ASP A 276 -13.83 -14.70 8.45
CA ASP A 276 -14.98 -14.69 7.56
C ASP A 276 -15.22 -13.30 6.92
N SER A 277 -16.30 -13.17 6.13
CA SER A 277 -16.61 -11.94 5.42
C SER A 277 -17.06 -10.79 6.34
N ASN A 278 -17.70 -11.09 7.47
CA ASN A 278 -18.13 -10.07 8.44
C ASN A 278 -16.92 -9.51 9.19
N ARG A 279 -16.03 -10.40 9.66
CA ARG A 279 -14.77 -10.03 10.30
C ARG A 279 -13.91 -9.20 9.35
N GLN A 280 -13.73 -9.67 8.12
CA GLN A 280 -13.01 -8.90 7.11
C GLN A 280 -13.65 -7.53 6.83
N GLY A 281 -14.99 -7.44 6.79
CA GLY A 281 -15.69 -6.17 6.58
C GLY A 281 -15.32 -5.08 7.58
N ARG A 282 -14.93 -5.46 8.81
CA ARG A 282 -14.41 -4.54 9.83
C ARG A 282 -12.93 -4.18 9.64
N LEU A 283 -12.11 -5.16 9.23
CA LEU A 283 -10.65 -5.01 9.13
C LEU A 283 -10.21 -4.29 7.85
N ASN A 284 -10.93 -4.53 6.76
CA ASN A 284 -10.56 -4.10 5.42
C ASN A 284 -10.59 -2.56 5.23
N PRO A 285 -11.59 -1.81 5.75
CA PRO A 285 -11.56 -0.34 5.71
C PRO A 285 -10.38 0.27 6.47
N ALA A 286 -9.86 -0.44 7.48
CA ALA A 286 -8.67 -0.02 8.21
C ALA A 286 -7.36 -0.34 7.46
N GLY A 287 -7.40 -0.95 6.27
CA GLY A 287 -6.19 -1.30 5.52
C GLY A 287 -5.45 -2.54 6.05
N ILE A 288 -6.15 -3.43 6.77
CA ILE A 288 -5.59 -4.69 7.26
C ILE A 288 -5.83 -5.78 6.21
N ASN A 289 -4.76 -6.39 5.72
CA ASN A 289 -4.83 -7.42 4.68
C ASN A 289 -5.07 -8.79 5.29
N CYS A 290 -6.25 -9.34 5.06
CA CYS A 290 -6.67 -10.60 5.64
C CYS A 290 -6.14 -11.80 4.85
N LEU A 291 -5.63 -12.83 5.54
CA LEU A 291 -5.44 -14.17 5.01
C LEU A 291 -6.68 -14.99 5.34
N ARG A 292 -7.23 -15.69 4.34
CA ARG A 292 -8.51 -16.40 4.46
C ARG A 292 -8.44 -17.80 3.90
N ALA A 293 -9.01 -18.75 4.62
CA ALA A 293 -9.25 -20.09 4.14
C ALA A 293 -10.55 -20.13 3.31
N PHE A 294 -10.47 -20.68 2.10
CA PHE A 294 -11.64 -20.91 1.25
C PHE A 294 -11.77 -22.40 0.96
N PRO A 295 -12.92 -23.04 1.25
CA PRO A 295 -13.15 -24.44 0.92
C PRO A 295 -12.89 -24.72 -0.58
N GLY A 296 -12.08 -25.75 -0.87
CA GLY A 296 -11.68 -26.13 -2.24
C GLY A 296 -10.75 -25.15 -2.96
N ARG A 297 -10.36 -24.05 -2.31
CA ARG A 297 -9.55 -22.96 -2.87
C ARG A 297 -8.29 -22.67 -2.05
N GLY A 298 -8.10 -23.36 -0.92
CA GLY A 298 -6.93 -23.19 -0.06
C GLY A 298 -6.93 -21.85 0.71
N ILE A 299 -5.82 -21.58 1.38
CA ILE A 299 -5.58 -20.35 2.12
C ILE A 299 -5.03 -19.29 1.17
N ARG A 300 -5.63 -18.10 1.18
CA ARG A 300 -5.34 -17.05 0.20
C ARG A 300 -5.10 -15.71 0.87
N VAL A 301 -4.24 -14.90 0.24
CA VAL A 301 -4.14 -13.46 0.52
C VAL A 301 -5.40 -12.80 0.01
N TRP A 302 -6.10 -12.08 0.86
CA TRP A 302 -7.43 -11.53 0.55
C TRP A 302 -7.54 -10.05 0.93
N GLY A 303 -6.48 -9.31 0.58
CA GLY A 303 -6.37 -7.85 0.67
C GLY A 303 -5.06 -7.39 0.03
N ALA A 304 -5.04 -6.17 -0.50
CA ALA A 304 -3.83 -5.53 -1.03
C ALA A 304 -3.82 -4.03 -0.74
N ARG A 305 -4.19 -3.65 0.48
CA ARG A 305 -4.17 -2.27 0.98
C ARG A 305 -2.86 -1.92 1.69
N THR A 306 -2.45 -0.68 1.58
CA THR A 306 -1.38 -0.08 2.37
C THR A 306 -1.91 0.41 3.72
N LEU A 307 -1.03 1.01 4.52
CA LEU A 307 -1.38 1.72 5.75
C LEU A 307 -1.82 3.18 5.50
N SER A 308 -1.96 3.58 4.23
CA SER A 308 -2.33 4.94 3.85
C SER A 308 -3.75 5.32 4.31
N GLY A 309 -3.89 6.54 4.82
CA GLY A 309 -5.20 7.19 4.96
C GLY A 309 -5.62 7.99 3.71
N ASP A 310 -4.69 8.21 2.77
CA ASP A 310 -4.95 8.88 1.50
C ASP A 310 -5.54 7.89 0.47
N PRO A 311 -6.71 8.20 -0.11
CA PRO A 311 -7.36 7.41 -1.16
C PRO A 311 -6.48 7.06 -2.37
N VAL A 312 -5.53 7.92 -2.73
CA VAL A 312 -4.64 7.72 -3.90
C VAL A 312 -3.66 6.58 -3.63
N TRP A 313 -3.24 6.40 -2.39
CA TRP A 313 -2.23 5.42 -1.98
C TRP A 313 -2.80 4.19 -1.28
N ILE A 314 -4.12 3.94 -1.40
CA ILE A 314 -4.79 2.81 -0.74
C ILE A 314 -4.16 1.47 -1.12
N TYR A 315 -3.72 1.28 -2.38
CA TYR A 315 -3.37 -0.06 -2.87
C TYR A 315 -1.86 -0.30 -2.95
N VAL A 316 -1.44 -1.48 -2.50
CA VAL A 316 -0.05 -1.96 -2.51
C VAL A 316 0.55 -1.89 -3.92
N ASN A 317 -0.12 -2.45 -4.92
CA ASN A 317 0.39 -2.50 -6.29
C ASN A 317 0.53 -1.11 -6.91
N VAL A 318 -0.37 -0.18 -6.56
CA VAL A 318 -0.26 1.22 -7.00
C VAL A 318 0.98 1.85 -6.38
N ARG A 319 1.16 1.75 -5.06
CA ARG A 319 2.34 2.35 -4.44
C ARG A 319 3.65 1.72 -4.93
N ARG A 320 3.71 0.39 -5.01
CA ARG A 320 4.89 -0.34 -5.48
C ARG A 320 5.23 -0.02 -6.94
N LEU A 321 4.25 0.28 -7.80
CA LEU A 321 4.50 0.76 -9.16
C LEU A 321 5.29 2.08 -9.16
N PHE A 322 4.91 3.04 -8.31
CA PHE A 322 5.64 4.31 -8.18
C PHE A 322 7.05 4.13 -7.59
N LEU A 323 7.21 3.27 -6.57
CA LEU A 323 8.53 2.92 -6.03
C LEU A 323 9.42 2.29 -7.12
N THR A 324 8.85 1.40 -7.94
CA THR A 324 9.56 0.74 -9.04
C THR A 324 9.97 1.74 -10.14
N LEU A 325 9.11 2.71 -10.46
CA LEU A 325 9.46 3.80 -11.37
C LEU A 325 10.62 4.64 -10.82
N GLY A 326 10.57 5.03 -9.55
CA GLY A 326 11.65 5.78 -8.89
C GLY A 326 12.99 5.04 -8.97
N ARG A 327 13.00 3.76 -8.57
CA ARG A 327 14.20 2.89 -8.68
C ARG A 327 14.72 2.79 -10.11
N TRP A 328 13.82 2.65 -11.09
CA TRP A 328 14.23 2.57 -12.49
C TRP A 328 14.89 3.87 -12.94
N ILE A 329 14.34 5.03 -12.57
CA ILE A 329 14.92 6.35 -12.84
C ILE A 329 16.31 6.46 -12.22
N GLU A 330 16.46 6.15 -10.94
CA GLU A 330 17.76 6.20 -10.24
C GLU A 330 18.81 5.31 -10.90
N CYS A 331 18.43 4.11 -11.35
CA CYS A 331 19.35 3.16 -11.95
C CYS A 331 19.73 3.49 -13.41
N ASN A 332 18.83 4.10 -14.18
CA ASN A 332 19.02 4.28 -15.62
C ASN A 332 19.30 5.73 -16.03
N MET A 333 19.00 6.70 -15.17
CA MET A 333 19.20 8.14 -15.44
C MET A 333 20.42 8.70 -14.71
N ALA A 334 21.19 7.89 -13.98
CA ALA A 334 22.39 8.34 -13.25
C ALA A 334 23.44 8.98 -14.18
N ASP A 335 23.59 8.46 -15.40
CA ASP A 335 24.58 8.93 -16.38
C ASP A 335 24.19 10.26 -17.05
N VAL A 336 22.98 10.78 -16.78
CA VAL A 336 22.49 12.07 -17.30
C VAL A 336 23.11 13.24 -16.53
N VAL A 337 23.66 13.00 -15.34
CA VAL A 337 24.28 14.01 -14.48
C VAL A 337 25.58 14.53 -15.11
N PHE A 338 25.86 15.83 -14.97
CA PHE A 338 27.00 16.55 -15.55
C PHE A 338 26.97 16.79 -17.07
N GLU A 339 25.87 16.47 -17.75
CA GLU A 339 25.64 16.88 -19.13
C GLU A 339 25.26 18.38 -19.23
N PRO A 340 25.49 19.04 -20.39
CA PRO A 340 25.00 20.40 -20.63
C PRO A 340 23.48 20.51 -20.48
N ASN A 341 23.01 21.46 -19.67
CA ASN A 341 21.57 21.71 -19.45
C ASN A 341 20.95 22.49 -20.64
N ASP A 342 20.71 21.76 -21.71
CA ASP A 342 20.14 22.25 -22.96
C ASP A 342 18.97 21.37 -23.47
N SER A 343 18.36 21.82 -24.57
CA SER A 343 17.20 21.14 -25.17
C SER A 343 17.51 19.72 -25.68
N SER A 344 18.78 19.39 -25.96
CA SER A 344 19.18 18.04 -26.35
C SER A 344 19.11 17.09 -25.17
N LEU A 345 19.57 17.53 -24.00
CA LEU A 345 19.46 16.78 -22.74
C LEU A 345 17.99 16.51 -22.38
N TRP A 346 17.14 17.53 -22.46
CA TRP A 346 15.72 17.41 -22.14
C TRP A 346 15.00 16.43 -23.08
N ALA A 347 15.30 16.51 -24.38
CA ALA A 347 14.75 15.59 -25.37
C ALA A 347 15.16 14.13 -25.10
N ARG A 348 16.42 13.92 -24.67
CA ARG A 348 16.92 12.59 -24.28
C ARG A 348 16.19 12.04 -23.05
N ILE A 349 16.10 12.83 -21.97
CA ILE A 349 15.37 12.44 -20.74
C ILE A 349 13.92 12.08 -21.07
N LYS A 350 13.25 12.93 -21.84
CA LYS A 350 11.86 12.72 -22.27
C LYS A 350 11.72 11.42 -23.06
N LEU A 351 12.62 11.15 -24.00
CA LEU A 351 12.60 9.94 -24.82
C LEU A 351 12.77 8.67 -23.98
N GLU A 352 13.76 8.63 -23.10
CA GLU A 352 14.07 7.46 -22.27
C GLU A 352 12.92 7.15 -21.28
N LEU A 353 12.37 8.16 -20.60
CA LEU A 353 11.21 7.99 -19.72
C LEU A 353 9.96 7.56 -20.49
N THR A 354 9.70 8.17 -21.64
CA THR A 354 8.54 7.83 -22.48
C THR A 354 8.62 6.38 -22.96
N SER A 355 9.81 5.90 -23.33
CA SER A 355 10.03 4.51 -23.73
C SER A 355 9.70 3.54 -22.58
N TYR A 356 10.18 3.81 -21.37
CA TYR A 356 9.88 2.98 -20.20
C TYR A 356 8.39 2.97 -19.85
N LEU A 357 7.74 4.13 -19.82
CA LEU A 357 6.32 4.25 -19.49
C LEU A 357 5.41 3.63 -20.56
N ASN A 358 5.80 3.66 -21.84
CA ASN A 358 5.14 2.89 -22.89
C ASN A 358 5.22 1.39 -22.60
N GLY A 359 6.38 0.88 -22.19
CA GLY A 359 6.52 -0.51 -21.77
C GLY A 359 5.59 -0.89 -20.61
N LEU A 360 5.40 0.00 -19.63
CA LEU A 360 4.43 -0.19 -18.55
C LEU A 360 2.97 -0.17 -19.06
N PHE A 361 2.65 0.75 -19.98
CA PHE A 361 1.32 0.84 -20.60
C PHE A 361 0.98 -0.43 -21.39
N GLU A 362 1.90 -0.94 -22.22
CA GLU A 362 1.73 -2.18 -22.99
C GLU A 362 1.53 -3.41 -22.10
N GLN A 363 2.13 -3.41 -20.91
CA GLN A 363 1.93 -4.45 -19.89
C GLN A 363 0.60 -4.31 -19.13
N GLY A 364 -0.19 -3.26 -19.38
CA GLY A 364 -1.46 -3.00 -18.69
C GLY A 364 -1.31 -2.35 -17.31
N ALA A 365 -0.12 -1.88 -16.96
CA ALA A 365 0.14 -1.23 -15.68
C ALA A 365 -0.56 0.13 -15.53
N LEU A 366 -0.79 0.81 -16.65
CA LEU A 366 -1.39 2.14 -16.73
C LEU A 366 -2.78 2.08 -17.37
N LYS A 367 -3.69 2.95 -16.92
CA LYS A 367 -5.07 3.06 -17.42
C LYS A 367 -5.11 3.79 -18.75
N GLY A 368 -6.15 3.52 -19.53
CA GLY A 368 -6.44 4.23 -20.78
C GLY A 368 -6.32 3.32 -21.98
N ASN A 369 -6.78 3.83 -23.13
CA ASN A 369 -6.68 3.12 -24.41
C ASN A 369 -5.51 3.64 -25.26
N THR A 370 -4.89 4.76 -24.86
CA THR A 370 -3.76 5.39 -25.53
C THR A 370 -2.71 5.82 -24.49
N PRO A 371 -1.41 5.85 -24.85
CA PRO A 371 -0.34 6.35 -23.97
C PRO A 371 -0.61 7.75 -23.40
N ASP A 372 -1.11 8.68 -24.21
CA ASP A 372 -1.38 10.07 -23.81
C ASP A 372 -2.47 10.19 -22.72
N ALA A 373 -3.38 9.21 -22.62
CA ALA A 373 -4.37 9.15 -21.55
C ALA A 373 -3.83 8.45 -20.28
N ALA A 374 -2.70 7.76 -20.41
CA ALA A 374 -2.12 6.88 -19.39
C ALA A 374 -0.99 7.56 -18.62
N PHE A 375 -0.16 8.34 -19.30
CA PHE A 375 0.94 9.08 -18.70
C PHE A 375 1.33 10.31 -19.52
N TYR A 376 2.09 11.21 -18.90
CA TYR A 376 2.81 12.26 -19.62
C TYR A 376 4.22 12.41 -19.05
N VAL A 377 5.15 12.87 -19.89
CA VAL A 377 6.50 13.30 -19.52
C VAL A 377 6.75 14.67 -20.09
N LYS A 378 7.03 15.64 -19.22
CA LYS A 378 7.32 17.03 -19.59
C LYS A 378 8.71 17.42 -19.09
N CYS A 379 9.61 17.66 -20.04
CA CYS A 379 10.93 18.23 -19.81
C CYS A 379 11.21 19.17 -20.99
N ASP A 380 10.97 20.45 -20.78
CA ASP A 380 11.03 21.49 -21.82
C ASP A 380 11.40 22.84 -21.20
N ASP A 381 11.36 23.92 -21.99
CA ASP A 381 11.64 25.28 -21.55
C ASP A 381 10.68 25.77 -20.44
N GLU A 382 9.45 25.23 -20.36
CA GLU A 382 8.49 25.64 -19.31
C GLU A 382 8.84 25.02 -17.96
N THR A 383 9.29 23.75 -17.95
CA THR A 383 9.77 23.10 -16.71
C THR A 383 11.19 23.53 -16.35
N ASN A 384 11.98 24.00 -17.33
CA ASN A 384 13.37 24.41 -17.16
C ASN A 384 13.61 25.87 -17.58
N PRO A 385 12.97 26.85 -16.90
CA PRO A 385 13.26 28.27 -17.15
C PRO A 385 14.70 28.62 -16.71
N ASN A 386 15.18 29.81 -17.09
CA ASN A 386 16.57 30.22 -16.83
C ASN A 386 16.94 30.11 -15.34
N GLU A 387 16.03 30.41 -14.42
CA GLU A 387 16.29 30.35 -12.98
C GLU A 387 16.60 28.92 -12.51
N VAL A 388 15.92 27.92 -13.07
CA VAL A 388 16.15 26.49 -12.78
C VAL A 388 17.48 26.05 -13.38
N ARG A 389 17.78 26.52 -14.61
CA ARG A 389 19.01 26.17 -15.34
C ARG A 389 20.25 26.79 -14.71
N ASP A 390 20.16 28.06 -14.30
CA ASP A 390 21.23 28.81 -13.63
C ASP A 390 21.54 28.20 -12.24
N ALA A 391 20.54 27.57 -11.61
CA ALA A 391 20.71 26.78 -10.40
C ALA A 391 21.31 25.38 -10.66
N GLY A 392 21.61 25.03 -11.91
CA GLY A 392 22.18 23.74 -12.30
C GLY A 392 21.18 22.58 -12.24
N MET A 393 19.87 22.86 -12.23
CA MET A 393 18.83 21.85 -12.11
C MET A 393 18.19 21.51 -13.46
N VAL A 394 17.79 20.26 -13.64
CA VAL A 394 16.87 19.83 -14.69
C VAL A 394 15.61 19.29 -14.02
N VAL A 395 14.46 19.86 -14.35
CA VAL A 395 13.16 19.46 -13.82
C VAL A 395 12.39 18.75 -14.91
N THR A 396 11.91 17.56 -14.57
CA THR A 396 11.02 16.76 -15.41
C THR A 396 9.76 16.43 -14.63
N GLU A 397 8.60 16.81 -15.17
CA GLU A 397 7.30 16.44 -14.62
C GLU A 397 6.82 15.13 -15.25
N ILE A 398 6.34 14.21 -14.42
CA ILE A 398 5.82 12.92 -14.84
C ILE A 398 4.45 12.72 -14.21
N GLY A 399 3.42 12.53 -15.03
CA GLY A 399 2.10 12.09 -14.57
C GLY A 399 1.84 10.65 -14.95
N LEU A 400 1.33 9.84 -14.02
CA LEU A 400 0.96 8.44 -14.23
C LEU A 400 -0.49 8.20 -13.80
N ALA A 401 -1.25 7.46 -14.61
CA ALA A 401 -2.56 6.93 -14.27
C ALA A 401 -2.48 5.41 -14.03
N PRO A 402 -2.27 4.93 -12.80
CA PRO A 402 -2.10 3.51 -12.51
C PRO A 402 -3.42 2.72 -12.66
N SER A 403 -3.32 1.47 -13.12
CA SER A 403 -4.42 0.50 -13.08
C SER A 403 -4.78 0.14 -11.64
N VAL A 404 -6.01 0.44 -11.23
CA VAL A 404 -6.51 0.17 -9.86
C VAL A 404 -7.25 -1.16 -9.85
N PRO A 405 -7.03 -2.04 -8.86
CA PRO A 405 -7.69 -3.34 -8.81
C PRO A 405 -9.21 -3.23 -8.60
N GLY A 406 -9.96 -4.13 -9.23
CA GLY A 406 -11.39 -4.30 -8.99
C GLY A 406 -11.63 -5.12 -7.72
N GLU A 407 -11.69 -4.46 -6.56
CA GLU A 407 -11.91 -5.14 -5.28
C GLU A 407 -13.34 -5.69 -5.12
N PHE A 408 -14.32 -5.00 -5.69
CA PHE A 408 -15.72 -5.38 -5.63
C PHE A 408 -16.23 -5.68 -7.03
N ILE A 409 -16.70 -6.91 -7.24
CA ILE A 409 -17.42 -7.31 -8.45
C ILE A 409 -18.89 -7.45 -8.07
N ILE A 410 -19.72 -6.51 -8.51
CA ILE A 410 -21.16 -6.56 -8.32
C ILE A 410 -21.79 -7.15 -9.58
N ILE A 411 -22.23 -8.42 -9.50
CA ILE A 411 -23.00 -9.05 -10.57
C ILE A 411 -24.49 -8.80 -10.28
N ARG A 412 -25.13 -7.98 -11.12
CA ARG A 412 -26.59 -7.76 -11.06
C ARG A 412 -27.26 -8.72 -12.02
N ILE A 413 -28.13 -9.58 -11.50
CA ILE A 413 -29.01 -10.43 -12.32
C ILE A 413 -30.33 -9.67 -12.46
N ILE A 414 -30.63 -9.22 -13.67
CA ILE A 414 -31.88 -8.54 -13.99
C ILE A 414 -32.77 -9.56 -14.72
N GLN A 415 -33.93 -9.86 -14.15
CA GLN A 415 -34.95 -10.66 -14.81
C GLN A 415 -35.88 -9.72 -15.56
N SER A 416 -35.95 -9.89 -16.88
CA SER A 416 -36.94 -9.25 -17.75
C SER A 416 -37.65 -10.34 -18.56
N ASP A 417 -38.87 -10.07 -19.03
CA ASP A 417 -39.68 -11.04 -19.79
C ASP A 417 -39.00 -11.52 -21.10
N SER A 418 -37.89 -10.89 -21.52
CA SER A 418 -37.09 -11.23 -22.69
C SER A 418 -35.84 -12.09 -22.42
N GLY A 419 -35.66 -12.64 -21.21
CA GLY A 419 -34.58 -13.58 -20.89
C GLY A 419 -33.44 -12.98 -20.07
N ILE A 420 -32.58 -13.86 -19.54
CA ILE A 420 -31.46 -13.53 -18.64
C ILE A 420 -30.34 -12.87 -19.44
N SER A 421 -30.11 -11.58 -19.24
CA SER A 421 -28.88 -10.90 -19.68
C SER A 421 -27.87 -10.85 -18.53
N VAL A 422 -26.77 -11.59 -18.64
CA VAL A 422 -25.62 -11.45 -17.72
C VAL A 422 -24.70 -10.37 -18.28
N THR A 423 -24.75 -9.17 -17.73
CA THR A 423 -23.84 -8.08 -18.10
C THR A 423 -22.79 -7.92 -17.00
N SER A 424 -21.52 -8.20 -17.29
CA SER A 424 -20.43 -7.77 -16.40
C SER A 424 -20.08 -6.32 -16.73
N SER A 425 -20.39 -5.40 -15.81
CA SER A 425 -20.03 -3.98 -15.99
C SER A 425 -18.64 -3.73 -15.41
N LYS A 426 -17.67 -3.41 -16.27
CA LYS A 426 -16.33 -2.91 -15.89
C LYS A 426 -16.22 -1.37 -15.92
N LYS A 427 -17.32 -0.63 -16.10
CA LYS A 427 -17.29 0.85 -16.15
C LYS A 427 -17.58 1.48 -14.77
N PRO A 428 -16.84 2.55 -14.39
CA PRO A 428 -17.34 3.52 -13.42
C PRO A 428 -18.61 4.18 -13.96
N VAL A 429 -19.54 4.48 -13.06
CA VAL A 429 -20.87 5.04 -13.31
C VAL A 429 -20.79 6.31 -14.17
N ASP A 430 -21.55 6.36 -15.27
CA ASP A 430 -21.62 7.51 -16.18
C ASP A 430 -22.17 8.77 -15.45
N VAL A 431 -21.42 9.87 -15.52
CA VAL A 431 -21.84 11.21 -15.09
C VAL A 431 -22.51 11.91 -16.28
N VAL A 432 -23.76 12.34 -16.12
CA VAL A 432 -24.48 13.16 -17.11
C VAL A 432 -23.90 14.58 -17.12
N PRO A 433 -23.60 15.19 -18.29
CA PRO A 433 -23.01 16.53 -18.34
C PRO A 433 -24.05 17.64 -18.11
N PRO A 434 -23.67 18.79 -17.49
CA PRO A 434 -24.58 19.92 -17.28
C PRO A 434 -24.68 20.85 -18.51
N VAL A 435 -25.88 21.39 -18.72
CA VAL A 435 -26.22 22.44 -19.69
C VAL A 435 -25.70 23.82 -19.21
N SER A 436 -25.37 24.73 -20.13
CA SER A 436 -24.63 25.99 -19.89
C SER A 436 -25.45 27.31 -19.82
N LYS A 437 -25.03 28.20 -18.89
CA LYS A 437 -25.00 29.71 -18.78
C LYS A 437 -26.30 30.57 -18.91
N PRO A 438 -26.46 31.78 -18.25
CA PRO A 438 -25.56 32.97 -18.28
C PRO A 438 -25.45 33.82 -16.96
N PRO A 439 -24.76 35.01 -16.92
CA PRO A 439 -24.00 35.52 -15.76
C PRO A 439 -24.68 36.61 -14.91
N GLY A 440 -24.21 36.77 -13.66
CA GLY A 440 -24.53 37.96 -12.84
C GLY A 440 -24.20 37.85 -11.34
N GLN A 441 -22.99 38.31 -10.98
CA GLN A 441 -22.65 39.16 -9.82
C GLN A 441 -22.83 38.75 -8.32
N VAL A 442 -21.66 38.82 -7.65
CA VAL A 442 -21.28 39.21 -6.26
C VAL A 442 -21.46 38.24 -5.07
N SER A 443 -20.32 38.06 -4.40
CA SER A 443 -19.94 37.26 -3.24
C SER A 443 -20.59 37.63 -1.90
N ASN A 444 -20.84 36.60 -1.07
CA ASN A 444 -20.64 36.67 0.39
C ASN A 444 -20.24 35.27 0.91
N GLU A 445 -19.03 35.17 1.44
CA GLU A 445 -18.47 33.99 2.09
C GLU A 445 -19.16 33.76 3.45
N THR A 446 -19.77 32.58 3.64
CA THR A 446 -20.02 31.92 4.95
C THR A 446 -20.80 30.59 4.84
N GLY A 447 -21.29 30.18 3.67
CA GLY A 447 -22.07 28.93 3.54
C GLY A 447 -21.78 28.19 2.25
N VAL A 448 -20.54 27.69 2.10
CA VAL A 448 -20.14 26.86 0.97
C VAL A 448 -20.82 25.49 0.99
N VAL A 449 -21.07 24.91 2.17
CA VAL A 449 -21.88 23.69 2.30
C VAL A 449 -23.35 24.06 2.51
N ARG A 450 -24.23 23.52 1.68
CA ARG A 450 -25.67 23.80 1.73
C ARG A 450 -26.50 22.54 1.71
N ILE A 451 -27.59 22.54 2.46
CA ILE A 451 -28.69 21.60 2.24
C ILE A 451 -29.38 22.03 0.95
N SER A 452 -29.27 21.22 -0.09
CA SER A 452 -29.82 21.52 -1.42
C SER A 452 -31.26 21.05 -1.57
N HIS A 453 -31.62 19.96 -0.90
CA HIS A 453 -32.96 19.38 -0.96
C HIS A 453 -33.24 18.49 0.26
N ILE A 454 -34.51 18.40 0.65
CA ILE A 454 -35.01 17.40 1.59
C ILE A 454 -36.14 16.69 0.87
N GLU A 455 -35.99 15.39 0.70
CA GLU A 455 -37.08 14.50 0.31
C GLU A 455 -37.75 14.04 1.60
N TYR A 456 -38.99 14.47 1.80
CA TYR A 456 -39.74 14.26 3.04
C TYR A 456 -41.04 13.50 2.84
N SER A 457 -41.49 13.29 1.59
CA SER A 457 -42.77 12.64 1.31
C SER A 457 -42.65 11.68 0.14
N THR A 458 -42.55 10.38 0.43
CA THR A 458 -42.30 9.36 -0.59
C THR A 458 -43.43 8.32 -0.65
N PRO A 459 -43.82 7.80 -1.83
CA PRO A 459 -44.80 6.73 -1.91
C PRO A 459 -44.30 5.46 -1.20
N GLY A 460 -44.95 5.06 -0.11
CA GLY A 460 -44.57 3.89 0.68
C GLY A 460 -44.38 4.23 2.17
N SER A 461 -43.35 3.65 2.80
CA SER A 461 -42.94 4.04 4.15
C SER A 461 -42.04 5.27 4.04
N ASP A 462 -42.40 6.38 4.70
CA ASP A 462 -41.63 7.62 4.66
C ASP A 462 -40.15 7.40 5.00
N VAL A 463 -39.86 6.57 6.00
CA VAL A 463 -38.50 6.16 6.39
C VAL A 463 -37.68 5.62 5.21
N SER A 464 -38.32 4.89 4.28
CA SER A 464 -37.63 4.21 3.18
C SER A 464 -37.15 5.18 2.09
N GLY A 465 -37.77 6.35 1.96
CA GLY A 465 -37.50 7.34 0.92
C GLY A 465 -36.97 8.68 1.44
N GLU A 466 -37.20 9.00 2.71
CA GLU A 466 -36.75 10.23 3.35
C GLU A 466 -35.23 10.40 3.33
N HIS A 467 -34.77 11.54 2.82
CA HIS A 467 -33.35 11.88 2.83
C HIS A 467 -33.08 13.38 2.66
N VAL A 468 -31.89 13.81 3.08
CA VAL A 468 -31.37 15.16 2.87
C VAL A 468 -30.20 15.14 1.91
N LEU A 469 -30.23 16.00 0.90
CA LEU A 469 -29.09 16.25 0.02
C LEU A 469 -28.30 17.46 0.52
N ILE A 470 -27.00 17.28 0.69
CA ILE A 470 -26.06 18.32 1.13
C ILE A 470 -24.95 18.42 0.10
N GLN A 471 -24.71 19.63 -0.38
CA GLN A 471 -23.73 19.90 -1.42
C GLN A 471 -22.65 20.84 -0.89
N ASN A 472 -21.39 20.54 -1.23
CA ASN A 472 -20.30 21.49 -1.09
C ASN A 472 -20.21 22.33 -2.39
N GLN A 473 -20.58 23.60 -2.29
CA GLN A 473 -20.53 24.60 -3.36
C GLN A 473 -19.30 25.52 -3.26
N GLY A 474 -18.41 25.30 -2.28
CA GLY A 474 -17.12 25.98 -2.19
C GLY A 474 -16.09 25.34 -3.10
N THR A 475 -14.88 25.90 -3.15
CA THR A 475 -13.72 25.50 -3.99
C THR A 475 -12.87 24.37 -3.40
N ASP A 476 -12.98 24.11 -2.10
CA ASP A 476 -12.13 23.17 -1.36
C ASP A 476 -12.92 21.97 -0.84
N THR A 477 -12.24 20.84 -0.59
CA THR A 477 -12.81 19.70 0.13
C THR A 477 -13.01 20.04 1.61
N ILE A 478 -14.17 19.70 2.16
CA ILE A 478 -14.54 20.05 3.54
C ILE A 478 -14.62 18.79 4.40
N ASP A 479 -13.91 18.78 5.51
CA ASP A 479 -14.06 17.75 6.56
C ASP A 479 -15.32 18.05 7.38
N MET A 480 -16.34 17.21 7.19
CA MET A 480 -17.61 17.29 7.91
C MET A 480 -17.66 16.32 9.10
N SER A 481 -16.52 15.74 9.51
CA SER A 481 -16.47 14.83 10.65
C SER A 481 -16.99 15.49 11.91
N ASN A 482 -17.94 14.84 12.58
CA ASN A 482 -18.65 15.32 13.77
C ASN A 482 -19.54 16.56 13.58
N TRP A 483 -19.78 17.01 12.36
CA TRP A 483 -20.86 17.95 12.07
C TRP A 483 -22.21 17.34 12.46
N THR A 484 -23.24 18.18 12.56
CA THR A 484 -24.58 17.73 12.95
C THR A 484 -25.64 18.22 11.98
N LEU A 485 -26.55 17.33 11.60
CA LEU A 485 -27.78 17.64 10.89
C LEU A 485 -28.95 17.39 11.86
N THR A 486 -29.74 18.42 12.11
CA THR A 486 -30.77 18.40 13.16
C THR A 486 -32.11 18.86 12.61
N ASP A 487 -33.19 18.15 12.92
CA ASP A 487 -34.57 18.57 12.60
C ASP A 487 -35.13 19.53 13.67
N LYS A 488 -36.37 20.00 13.49
CA LYS A 488 -37.01 20.89 14.47
C LYS A 488 -37.34 20.18 15.79
N ALA A 489 -37.53 18.86 15.79
CA ALA A 489 -37.79 18.07 17.00
C ALA A 489 -36.51 17.62 17.74
N SER A 490 -35.33 18.11 17.32
CA SER A 490 -34.03 17.86 17.94
C SER A 490 -33.49 16.43 17.81
N HIS A 491 -33.94 15.68 16.81
CA HIS A 491 -33.25 14.50 16.31
C HIS A 491 -31.94 14.92 15.65
N VAL A 492 -30.83 14.35 16.09
CA VAL A 492 -29.49 14.72 15.59
C VAL A 492 -28.84 13.56 14.84
N PHE A 493 -28.48 13.79 13.59
CA PHE A 493 -27.53 12.97 12.85
C PHE A 493 -26.14 13.57 13.03
N ARG A 494 -25.20 12.77 13.56
CA ARG A 494 -23.80 13.16 13.63
C ARG A 494 -23.04 12.53 12.48
N PHE A 495 -22.38 13.36 11.68
CA PHE A 495 -21.56 12.88 10.58
C PHE A 495 -20.42 12.01 11.13
N PRO A 496 -20.21 10.80 10.57
CA PRO A 496 -19.05 9.98 10.89
C PRO A 496 -17.78 10.64 10.31
N TRP A 497 -16.64 9.95 10.29
CA TRP A 497 -15.50 10.44 9.52
C TRP A 497 -15.90 10.58 8.05
N PHE A 498 -16.03 11.81 7.58
CA PHE A 498 -16.63 12.12 6.30
C PHE A 498 -16.08 13.43 5.74
N THR A 499 -15.59 13.38 4.51
CA THR A 499 -15.15 14.55 3.73
C THR A 499 -16.07 14.73 2.53
N LEU A 500 -16.47 15.98 2.27
CA LEU A 500 -17.28 16.35 1.12
C LEU A 500 -16.42 17.14 0.13
N ASN A 501 -16.06 16.50 -0.98
CA ASN A 501 -15.25 17.12 -2.04
C ASN A 501 -15.92 18.36 -2.63
N HIS A 502 -15.11 19.24 -3.20
CA HIS A 502 -15.55 20.34 -4.06
C HIS A 502 -16.65 19.92 -5.04
N GLY A 503 -17.78 20.63 -5.04
CA GLY A 503 -18.91 20.40 -5.97
C GLY A 503 -19.71 19.12 -5.70
N ALA A 504 -19.26 18.26 -4.78
CA ALA A 504 -19.88 16.97 -4.52
C ALA A 504 -21.13 17.08 -3.65
N LEU A 505 -21.97 16.06 -3.74
CA LEU A 505 -23.22 15.95 -2.98
C LEU A 505 -23.19 14.67 -2.14
N VAL A 506 -23.65 14.78 -0.90
CA VAL A 506 -23.94 13.65 -0.02
C VAL A 506 -25.42 13.60 0.29
N ARG A 507 -25.98 12.40 0.26
CA ARG A 507 -27.33 12.08 0.66
C ARG A 507 -27.31 11.47 2.05
N VAL A 508 -28.09 12.03 2.98
CA VAL A 508 -28.28 11.47 4.32
C VAL A 508 -29.68 10.86 4.38
N TRP A 509 -29.77 9.54 4.28
CA TRP A 509 -31.00 8.78 4.38
C TRP A 509 -31.47 8.63 5.82
N THR A 510 -32.78 8.71 6.06
CA THR A 510 -33.37 8.44 7.38
C THR A 510 -33.26 6.96 7.78
N LYS A 511 -33.43 6.02 6.84
CA LYS A 511 -33.39 4.56 7.08
C LYS A 511 -32.03 4.00 7.50
N THR A 512 -32.04 2.72 7.86
CA THR A 512 -30.84 1.89 8.00
C THR A 512 -30.19 1.60 6.65
N GLY A 513 -28.86 1.51 6.66
CA GLY A 513 -28.05 1.20 5.50
C GLY A 513 -26.56 1.27 5.85
N ILE A 514 -25.72 1.12 4.84
CA ILE A 514 -24.26 1.13 5.00
C ILE A 514 -23.73 2.40 4.37
N ASN A 515 -23.05 3.23 5.17
CA ASN A 515 -22.48 4.50 4.71
C ASN A 515 -21.52 4.28 3.54
N THR A 516 -21.59 5.18 2.56
CA THR A 516 -20.71 5.29 1.39
C THR A 516 -20.22 6.73 1.27
N ALA A 517 -19.43 7.03 0.24
CA ALA A 517 -18.95 8.40 -0.01
C ALA A 517 -20.08 9.38 -0.41
N THR A 518 -21.21 8.88 -0.95
CA THR A 518 -22.32 9.72 -1.44
C THR A 518 -23.61 9.51 -0.67
N ASP A 519 -23.71 8.45 0.14
CA ASP A 519 -24.93 8.07 0.85
C ASP A 519 -24.58 7.68 2.29
N LEU A 520 -25.05 8.47 3.24
CA LEU A 520 -24.99 8.23 4.67
C LEU A 520 -26.37 7.81 5.17
N TYR A 521 -26.42 7.05 6.26
CA TYR A 521 -27.63 6.46 6.79
C TYR A 521 -27.76 6.78 8.28
N TRP A 522 -28.86 7.44 8.64
CA TRP A 522 -29.19 7.79 10.02
C TRP A 522 -29.49 6.55 10.86
N GLY A 523 -29.99 5.48 10.23
CA GLY A 523 -30.36 4.27 10.95
C GLY A 523 -31.62 4.44 11.81
N SER A 524 -32.44 5.44 11.51
CA SER A 524 -33.70 5.66 12.21
C SER A 524 -34.72 4.61 11.79
N GLY A 525 -35.47 4.08 12.77
CA GLY A 525 -36.65 3.24 12.55
C GLY A 525 -37.95 4.04 12.38
N ILE A 526 -37.88 5.37 12.51
CA ILE A 526 -39.02 6.29 12.42
C ILE A 526 -38.73 7.43 11.44
N ALA A 527 -39.78 8.03 10.89
CA ALA A 527 -39.69 9.21 10.04
C ALA A 527 -39.13 10.39 10.86
N ILE A 528 -38.24 11.17 10.25
CA ILE A 528 -37.60 12.33 10.88
C ILE A 528 -38.14 13.62 10.29
N TRP A 529 -38.45 13.64 8.99
CA TRP A 529 -38.83 14.85 8.27
C TRP A 529 -40.35 14.99 8.20
N ASN A 530 -40.90 16.03 8.83
CA ASN A 530 -42.35 16.17 8.95
C ASN A 530 -43.06 16.59 7.64
N ASN A 531 -43.99 15.74 7.16
CA ASN A 531 -44.88 15.99 6.02
C ASN A 531 -45.69 17.31 6.07
N ILE A 532 -45.92 17.90 7.25
CA ILE A 532 -46.60 19.21 7.39
C ILE A 532 -45.66 20.42 7.43
N GLY A 533 -44.38 20.22 7.12
CA GLY A 533 -43.33 21.23 7.13
C GLY A 533 -42.37 21.08 8.32
N ASP A 534 -41.08 21.29 8.03
CA ASP A 534 -39.99 21.11 8.99
C ASP A 534 -38.81 22.04 8.68
N THR A 535 -37.83 22.09 9.58
CA THR A 535 -36.57 22.82 9.41
C THR A 535 -35.39 21.91 9.70
N ALA A 536 -34.53 21.68 8.71
CA ALA A 536 -33.22 21.09 8.91
C ALA A 536 -32.17 22.17 9.23
N THR A 537 -31.30 21.88 10.17
CA THR A 537 -30.18 22.75 10.58
C THR A 537 -28.88 21.95 10.51
N LEU A 538 -27.93 22.45 9.74
CA LEU A 538 -26.58 21.90 9.61
C LEU A 538 -25.61 22.76 10.42
N CYS A 539 -24.93 22.16 11.39
CA CYS A 539 -23.91 22.83 12.20
C CYS A 539 -22.54 22.15 12.06
N ASP A 540 -21.47 22.95 12.16
CA ASP A 540 -20.09 22.48 12.14
C ASP A 540 -19.72 21.68 13.41
N ARG A 541 -18.48 21.18 13.46
CA ARG A 541 -17.96 20.38 14.59
C ARG A 541 -17.97 21.13 15.94
N VAL A 542 -17.90 22.46 15.94
CA VAL A 542 -17.88 23.28 17.17
C VAL A 542 -19.28 23.83 17.50
N GLY A 543 -20.28 23.58 16.66
CA GLY A 543 -21.68 23.90 16.89
C GLY A 543 -22.17 25.19 16.22
N ASN A 544 -21.36 25.82 15.35
CA ASN A 544 -21.84 26.98 14.59
C ASN A 544 -22.77 26.52 13.46
N MET A 545 -23.87 27.24 13.27
CA MET A 545 -24.80 26.97 12.17
C MET A 545 -24.17 27.35 10.83
N VAL A 546 -24.07 26.36 9.92
CA VAL A 546 -23.53 26.49 8.56
C VAL A 546 -24.66 26.72 7.55
N ASN A 547 -25.77 26.00 7.69
CA ASN A 547 -26.92 26.13 6.81
C ASN A 547 -28.22 25.75 7.52
N SER A 548 -29.34 26.34 7.09
CA SER A 548 -30.67 25.91 7.51
C SER A 548 -31.60 25.86 6.30
N TYR A 549 -32.44 24.84 6.24
CA TYR A 549 -33.39 24.61 5.16
C TYR A 549 -34.77 24.32 5.74
N LYS A 550 -35.74 25.18 5.42
CA LYS A 550 -37.13 25.05 5.86
C LYS A 550 -38.02 24.77 4.67
N TYR A 551 -38.92 23.80 4.81
CA TYR A 551 -39.98 23.55 3.85
C TYR A 551 -41.36 23.63 4.51
N LEU A 552 -42.37 23.89 3.69
CA LEU A 552 -43.77 24.03 4.06
C LEU A 552 -44.56 22.85 3.47
N PRO A 553 -45.77 22.53 3.99
CA PRO A 553 -46.56 21.44 3.45
C PRO A 553 -46.86 21.62 1.97
N HIS A 554 -46.85 20.53 1.20
CA HIS A 554 -47.38 20.55 -0.16
C HIS A 554 -48.85 20.96 -0.14
N GLU A 555 -49.20 22.09 -0.77
CA GLU A 555 -50.58 22.35 -1.15
C GLU A 555 -51.02 21.21 -2.07
N LYS A 556 -52.01 20.42 -1.63
CA LYS A 556 -52.64 19.45 -2.51
C LYS A 556 -53.26 20.22 -3.67
N ALA A 557 -52.69 20.06 -4.87
CA ALA A 557 -53.37 20.41 -6.10
C ALA A 557 -54.74 19.70 -6.09
N THR A 558 -55.80 20.52 -6.13
CA THR A 558 -57.19 20.06 -6.20
C THR A 558 -57.55 19.66 -7.62
#